data_AF-A0A2E3BDW1-F1
#
_entry.id   AF-A0A2E3BDW1-F1
#
_cell.length_a   1.000
_cell.length_b   1.000
_cell.length_c   1.000
_cell.angle_alpha   90.00
_cell.angle_beta   90.00
_cell.angle_gamma   90.00
#
_symmetry.space_group_name_H-M   'P 1'
#
loop_
_entity.id
_entity.type
_entity.pdbx_description
1 polymer ?
#
loop_
_entity_poly.entity_id
_entity_poly.type
_entity_poly.pdbx_seq_one_letter_code
_entity_poly.pdbx_strand_id
1 'polypeptide(L)'
;MAGGLFKTQAKQPLKQGWKVLYGNKNGSGGQHINKTDTGQSLPPITLDPNDKQYGKFAWTCDNANLVEKQTTPPEYFNDGTLLTAMTGIARYVSSAEIRKTLKETDGLGTEATRAGIIELLFRRNFLQRTGKQIRSTDIGRGLINSLPESAITPDMTALWEQQLNAISQRELNYQGFMQPLNHHLLALIEQAKQYIPTALQGLKGQGAGFKKKGAKKSSGGKPSARKPPARKYAKKIKS
;
A
#
# COMPACT_ATOMS: atom_id res chain seq x y z
N MET A 1 -30.36 -7.23 41.54
CA MET A 1 -29.22 -6.79 40.70
C MET A 1 -29.37 -5.29 40.46
N ALA A 2 -28.82 -4.44 41.33
CA ALA A 2 -29.00 -2.99 41.24
C ALA A 2 -27.66 -2.33 40.89
N GLY A 3 -27.56 -1.66 39.74
CA GLY A 3 -26.38 -0.88 39.34
C GLY A 3 -25.73 -1.20 37.98
N GLY A 4 -26.29 -2.11 37.17
CA GLY A 4 -25.73 -2.43 35.84
C GLY A 4 -25.92 -1.29 34.84
N LEU A 5 -24.84 -0.85 34.18
CA LEU A 5 -24.87 0.19 33.15
C LEU A 5 -25.06 -0.46 31.76
N PHE A 6 -26.22 -0.24 31.14
CA PHE A 6 -26.51 -0.75 29.79
C PHE A 6 -26.58 0.39 28.78
N LYS A 7 -26.12 0.14 27.56
CA LYS A 7 -26.15 1.12 26.46
C LYS A 7 -26.75 0.46 25.22
N THR A 8 -27.80 1.08 24.70
CA THR A 8 -28.40 0.70 23.41
C THR A 8 -28.25 1.87 22.44
N GLN A 9 -27.82 1.60 21.21
CA GLN A 9 -27.65 2.62 20.18
C GLN A 9 -28.30 2.13 18.88
N ALA A 10 -29.12 2.97 18.26
CA ALA A 10 -29.67 2.76 16.93
C ALA A 10 -29.37 3.96 16.04
N LYS A 11 -29.19 3.70 14.75
CA LYS A 11 -29.02 4.72 13.73
C LYS A 11 -30.11 4.55 12.69
N GLN A 12 -30.90 5.59 12.47
CA GLN A 12 -31.95 5.61 11.46
C GLN A 12 -31.69 6.76 10.47
N PRO A 13 -31.57 6.47 9.15
CA PRO A 13 -31.41 7.52 8.15
C PRO A 13 -32.71 8.31 7.99
N LEU A 14 -32.70 9.60 8.36
CA LEU A 14 -33.83 10.52 8.20
C LEU A 14 -34.06 10.88 6.72
N LYS A 15 -32.99 11.06 5.97
CA LYS A 15 -33.00 11.30 4.51
C LYS A 15 -31.84 10.52 3.91
N GLN A 16 -32.09 9.79 2.83
CA GLN A 16 -31.08 8.93 2.20
C GLN A 16 -29.97 9.74 1.49
N GLY A 17 -30.29 10.93 0.97
CA GLY A 17 -29.31 11.82 0.34
C GLY A 17 -28.54 11.14 -0.81
N TRP A 18 -27.21 11.23 -0.79
CA TRP A 18 -26.33 10.64 -1.81
C TRP A 18 -26.45 9.11 -1.92
N LYS A 19 -26.95 8.42 -0.89
CA LYS A 19 -27.15 6.96 -0.92
C LYS A 19 -28.14 6.53 -2.01
N VAL A 20 -29.04 7.43 -2.46
CA VAL A 20 -29.99 7.17 -3.56
C VAL A 20 -29.25 6.81 -4.86
N LEU A 21 -28.04 7.34 -5.06
CA LEU A 21 -27.24 7.10 -6.28
C LEU A 21 -26.69 5.67 -6.38
N TYR A 22 -26.56 4.95 -5.26
CA TYR A 22 -25.91 3.65 -5.22
C TYR A 22 -26.86 2.46 -5.46
N GLY A 23 -28.13 2.75 -5.76
CA GLY A 23 -29.18 1.75 -5.92
C GLY A 23 -29.49 1.02 -4.61
N ASN A 24 -30.74 0.64 -4.39
CA ASN A 24 -31.11 -0.19 -3.25
C ASN A 24 -30.49 -1.59 -3.44
N LYS A 25 -29.25 -1.83 -2.98
CA LYS A 25 -28.62 -3.15 -2.98
C LYS A 25 -29.22 -4.05 -1.89
N ASN A 26 -30.52 -4.32 -1.99
CA ASN A 26 -31.19 -5.41 -1.28
C ASN A 26 -31.24 -6.71 -2.12
N GLY A 27 -30.54 -6.76 -3.26
CA GLY A 27 -30.42 -7.95 -4.08
C GLY A 27 -28.96 -8.32 -4.33
N SER A 28 -28.51 -9.40 -3.66
CA SER A 28 -27.48 -10.34 -4.12
C SER A 28 -26.29 -9.78 -4.93
N GLY A 29 -25.17 -9.48 -4.27
CA GLY A 29 -23.89 -9.23 -4.94
C GLY A 29 -22.83 -8.73 -3.96
N GLY A 30 -22.00 -9.65 -3.47
CA GLY A 30 -21.07 -9.39 -2.37
C GLY A 30 -20.04 -8.29 -2.64
N GLN A 31 -19.95 -7.35 -1.71
CA GLN A 31 -18.73 -6.66 -1.27
C GLN A 31 -19.06 -5.87 0.01
N HIS A 32 -18.11 -5.87 0.95
CA HIS A 32 -18.17 -5.34 2.33
C HIS A 32 -19.19 -4.22 2.57
N ILE A 33 -20.38 -4.58 3.06
CA ILE A 33 -21.31 -3.64 3.69
C ILE A 33 -20.90 -3.52 5.15
N ASN A 34 -20.53 -2.30 5.57
CA ASN A 34 -20.41 -1.96 6.99
C ASN A 34 -21.73 -2.35 7.68
N LYS A 35 -21.67 -3.27 8.64
CA LYS A 35 -22.79 -3.77 9.48
C LYS A 35 -23.51 -2.68 10.31
N THR A 36 -23.26 -1.40 10.03
CA THR A 36 -23.81 -0.26 10.76
C THR A 36 -25.15 0.24 10.21
N ASP A 37 -25.62 -0.27 9.06
CA ASP A 37 -26.88 0.13 8.42
C ASP A 37 -27.93 -0.99 8.49
N THR A 38 -27.84 -1.87 9.49
CA THR A 38 -28.96 -2.73 9.84
C THR A 38 -30.00 -1.85 10.53
N GLY A 39 -31.18 -1.70 9.92
CA GLY A 39 -32.27 -0.81 10.31
C GLY A 39 -32.94 -1.21 11.63
N GLN A 40 -32.17 -1.35 12.69
CA GLN A 40 -32.66 -1.58 14.04
C GLN A 40 -33.18 -0.24 14.56
N SER A 41 -34.50 -0.05 14.48
CA SER A 41 -35.19 1.11 15.06
C SER A 41 -35.46 0.82 16.54
N LEU A 42 -35.28 1.83 17.39
CA LEU A 42 -35.62 1.72 18.80
C LEU A 42 -37.06 2.21 19.02
N PRO A 43 -37.83 1.55 19.89
CA PRO A 43 -39.13 2.05 20.28
C PRO A 43 -38.99 3.44 20.94
N PRO A 44 -39.95 4.36 20.71
CA PRO A 44 -39.95 5.65 21.37
C PRO A 44 -40.15 5.47 22.88
N ILE A 45 -39.36 6.17 23.69
CA ILE A 45 -39.53 6.20 25.15
C ILE A 45 -40.47 7.37 25.49
N THR A 46 -41.66 7.08 25.98
CA THR A 46 -42.52 8.08 26.63
C THR A 46 -42.07 8.25 28.07
N LEU A 47 -41.28 9.29 28.33
CA LEU A 47 -40.97 9.74 29.68
C LEU A 47 -42.21 10.47 30.24
N ASP A 48 -42.83 9.92 31.27
CA ASP A 48 -43.93 10.60 31.98
C ASP A 48 -43.37 11.89 32.63
N PRO A 49 -43.95 13.09 32.38
CA PRO A 49 -43.45 14.36 32.91
C PRO A 49 -43.33 14.44 34.44
N ASN A 50 -44.04 13.59 35.19
CA ASN A 50 -43.98 13.56 36.65
C ASN A 50 -42.93 12.60 37.22
N ASP A 51 -42.24 11.85 36.36
CA ASP A 51 -41.28 10.84 36.81
C ASP A 51 -39.88 11.47 36.98
N LYS A 52 -39.59 11.96 38.19
CA LYS A 52 -38.28 12.52 38.60
C LYS A 52 -37.12 11.52 38.49
N GLN A 53 -37.38 10.26 38.11
CA GLN A 53 -36.39 9.20 37.94
C GLN A 53 -36.19 8.73 36.49
N TYR A 54 -36.49 9.57 35.49
CA TYR A 54 -36.12 9.31 34.08
C TYR A 54 -36.44 7.87 33.60
N GLY A 55 -37.69 7.42 33.72
CA GLY A 55 -38.12 6.16 33.12
C GLY A 55 -37.55 4.90 33.79
N LYS A 56 -37.22 4.96 35.08
CA LYS A 56 -36.67 3.83 35.88
C LYS A 56 -37.55 2.57 35.89
N PHE A 57 -38.84 2.72 35.56
CA PHE A 57 -39.81 1.63 35.44
C PHE A 57 -40.32 1.41 34.01
N ALA A 58 -39.75 2.06 33.00
CA ALA A 58 -40.25 2.00 31.62
C ALA A 58 -39.96 0.67 30.90
N TRP A 59 -39.04 -0.14 31.43
CA TRP A 59 -38.60 -1.37 30.79
C TRP A 59 -38.44 -2.50 31.79
N THR A 60 -39.02 -3.66 31.47
CA THR A 60 -38.74 -4.94 32.13
C THR A 60 -37.69 -5.69 31.32
N CYS A 61 -36.70 -6.28 32.00
CA CYS A 61 -35.75 -7.18 31.35
C CYS A 61 -36.38 -8.57 31.29
N ASP A 62 -36.84 -8.97 30.10
CA ASP A 62 -37.50 -10.27 29.94
C ASP A 62 -36.49 -11.42 29.98
N ASN A 63 -35.34 -11.26 29.32
CA ASN A 63 -34.29 -12.28 29.21
C ASN A 63 -32.89 -11.66 29.23
N ALA A 64 -31.93 -12.39 29.79
CA ALA A 64 -30.51 -12.08 29.72
C ALA A 64 -29.77 -13.22 29.00
N ASN A 65 -28.98 -12.89 27.98
CA ASN A 65 -28.17 -13.87 27.26
C ASN A 65 -26.68 -13.57 27.46
N LEU A 66 -25.92 -14.58 27.90
CA LEU A 66 -24.47 -14.50 27.98
C LEU A 66 -23.87 -14.74 26.59
N VAL A 67 -23.40 -13.68 25.94
CA VAL A 67 -22.70 -13.78 24.66
C VAL A 67 -21.20 -13.83 24.92
N GLU A 68 -20.67 -15.04 25.02
CA GLU A 68 -19.23 -15.25 25.07
C GLU A 68 -18.59 -14.91 23.72
N LYS A 69 -17.52 -14.12 23.74
CA LYS A 69 -16.79 -13.72 22.53
C LYS A 69 -15.32 -14.05 22.70
N GLN A 70 -14.70 -14.49 21.61
CA GLN A 70 -13.28 -14.77 21.54
C GLN A 70 -12.60 -13.77 20.59
N THR A 71 -11.36 -13.40 20.91
CA THR A 71 -10.55 -12.56 20.02
C THR A 71 -10.10 -13.37 18.81
N THR A 72 -10.25 -12.81 17.62
CA THR A 72 -9.73 -13.42 16.38
C THR A 72 -8.39 -12.79 16.01
N PRO A 73 -7.43 -13.56 15.46
CA PRO A 73 -6.20 -12.99 14.93
C PRO A 73 -6.50 -12.03 13.77
N PRO A 74 -5.59 -11.08 13.47
CA PRO A 74 -5.74 -10.20 12.32
C PRO A 74 -5.87 -10.97 11.01
N GLU A 75 -6.76 -10.52 10.13
CA GLU A 75 -6.92 -11.13 8.81
C GLU A 75 -5.69 -10.84 7.93
N TYR A 76 -5.34 -11.80 7.07
CA TYR A 76 -4.32 -11.58 6.06
C TYR A 76 -4.78 -10.52 5.04
N PHE A 77 -3.83 -9.79 4.48
CA PHE A 77 -4.11 -8.84 3.40
C PHE A 77 -4.65 -9.56 2.16
N ASN A 78 -5.60 -8.95 1.49
CA ASN A 78 -5.97 -9.17 0.09
C ASN A 78 -5.54 -7.96 -0.77
N ASP A 79 -5.65 -8.02 -2.10
CA ASP A 79 -5.21 -6.93 -2.99
C ASP A 79 -5.82 -5.56 -2.62
N GLY A 80 -7.12 -5.52 -2.26
CA GLY A 80 -7.80 -4.27 -1.89
C GLY A 80 -7.38 -3.72 -0.52
N THR A 81 -7.25 -4.58 0.49
CA THR A 81 -6.79 -4.20 1.83
C THR A 81 -5.31 -3.82 1.84
N LEU A 82 -4.47 -4.46 1.00
CA LEU A 82 -3.06 -4.11 0.85
C LEU A 82 -2.91 -2.74 0.19
N LEU A 83 -3.67 -2.49 -0.88
CA LEU A 83 -3.70 -1.17 -1.53
C LEU A 83 -4.14 -0.08 -0.54
N THR A 84 -5.20 -0.37 0.23
CA THR A 84 -5.68 0.52 1.30
C THR A 84 -4.66 0.71 2.42
N ALA A 85 -3.85 -0.31 2.72
CA ALA A 85 -2.77 -0.20 3.70
C ALA A 85 -1.60 0.64 3.18
N MET A 86 -1.30 0.59 1.88
CA MET A 86 -0.28 1.45 1.26
C MET A 86 -0.70 2.92 1.26
N THR A 87 -1.96 3.22 0.94
CA THR A 87 -2.49 4.61 1.02
C THR A 87 -2.61 5.08 2.46
N GLY A 88 -3.10 4.21 3.35
CA GLY A 88 -3.32 4.48 4.77
C GLY A 88 -2.15 4.11 5.67
N ILE A 89 -0.90 4.12 5.17
CA ILE A 89 0.27 3.58 5.87
C ILE A 89 0.53 4.28 7.22
N ALA A 90 0.10 5.53 7.35
CA ALA A 90 0.16 6.30 8.60
C ALA A 90 -0.54 5.61 9.79
N ARG A 91 -1.44 4.64 9.57
CA ARG A 91 -2.06 3.86 10.66
C ARG A 91 -1.10 2.86 11.31
N TYR A 92 -0.02 2.52 10.63
CA TYR A 92 0.99 1.55 11.05
C TYR A 92 2.27 2.18 11.61
N VAL A 93 2.28 3.51 11.72
CA VAL A 93 3.44 4.28 12.22
C VAL A 93 3.16 4.79 13.63
N SER A 94 4.11 4.59 14.53
CA SER A 94 4.00 5.01 15.94
C SER A 94 4.25 6.52 16.11
N SER A 95 5.21 7.08 15.37
CA SER A 95 5.59 8.49 15.49
C SER A 95 4.52 9.45 14.94
N ALA A 96 4.08 10.40 15.75
CA ALA A 96 3.02 11.35 15.39
C ALA A 96 3.41 12.28 14.23
N GLU A 97 4.68 12.69 14.16
CA GLU A 97 5.22 13.56 13.12
C GLU A 97 5.23 12.83 11.77
N ILE A 98 5.78 11.62 11.74
CA ILE A 98 5.86 10.78 10.53
C ILE A 98 4.47 10.44 10.00
N ARG A 99 3.51 10.16 10.89
CA ARG A 99 2.10 9.97 10.50
C ARG A 99 1.50 11.18 9.81
N LYS A 100 1.86 12.39 10.23
CA LYS A 100 1.33 13.62 9.64
C LYS A 100 1.84 13.74 8.20
N THR A 101 3.14 13.63 8.01
CA THR A 101 3.77 13.65 6.68
C THR A 101 3.15 12.61 5.75
N LEU A 102 3.05 11.35 6.19
CA LEU A 102 2.48 10.27 5.37
C LEU A 102 1.00 10.47 5.01
N LYS A 103 0.23 11.22 5.82
CA LYS A 103 -1.16 11.57 5.46
C LYS A 103 -1.22 12.66 4.41
N GLU A 104 -0.28 13.61 4.46
CA GLU A 104 -0.19 14.71 3.49
C GLU A 104 0.32 14.23 2.13
N THR A 105 1.17 13.19 2.10
CA THR A 105 1.80 12.64 0.88
C THR A 105 1.05 11.46 0.26
N ASP A 106 -0.21 11.24 0.63
CA ASP A 106 -1.04 10.10 0.18
C ASP A 106 -0.43 8.70 0.47
N GLY A 107 0.39 8.59 1.52
CA GLY A 107 0.95 7.32 1.98
C GLY A 107 2.19 6.85 1.21
N LEU A 108 2.29 5.53 0.99
CA LEU A 108 3.46 4.89 0.39
C LEU A 108 3.30 4.75 -1.13
N GLY A 109 4.11 5.49 -1.88
CA GLY A 109 4.09 5.53 -3.34
C GLY A 109 2.84 6.25 -3.89
N THR A 110 2.84 6.53 -5.18
CA THR A 110 1.74 7.23 -5.88
C THR A 110 0.72 6.24 -6.43
N GLU A 111 -0.52 6.67 -6.66
CA GLU A 111 -1.60 5.84 -7.23
C GLU A 111 -1.16 5.07 -8.48
N ALA A 112 -0.41 5.73 -9.37
CA ALA A 112 0.09 5.14 -10.62
C ALA A 112 1.13 4.02 -10.42
N THR A 113 1.80 3.96 -9.27
CA THR A 113 2.92 3.03 -9.03
C THR A 113 2.57 1.86 -8.11
N ARG A 114 1.55 1.99 -7.25
CA ARG A 114 1.20 0.99 -6.23
C ARG A 114 0.93 -0.40 -6.83
N ALA A 115 0.10 -0.48 -7.88
CA ALA A 115 -0.21 -1.75 -8.53
C ALA A 115 1.05 -2.42 -9.11
N GLY A 116 1.92 -1.65 -9.76
CA GLY A 116 3.17 -2.14 -10.33
C GLY A 116 4.16 -2.66 -9.28
N ILE A 117 4.23 -2.03 -8.11
CA ILE A 117 5.04 -2.51 -6.98
C ILE A 117 4.51 -3.83 -6.43
N ILE A 118 3.19 -3.95 -6.22
CA ILE A 118 2.58 -5.19 -5.75
C ILE A 118 2.89 -6.34 -6.74
N GLU A 119 2.71 -6.11 -8.04
CA GLU A 119 3.05 -7.09 -9.08
C GLU A 119 4.54 -7.45 -9.10
N LEU A 120 5.42 -6.49 -8.85
CA LEU A 120 6.86 -6.75 -8.75
C LEU A 120 7.18 -7.70 -7.59
N LEU A 121 6.54 -7.51 -6.43
CA LEU A 121 6.75 -8.39 -5.26
C LEU A 121 6.28 -9.83 -5.52
N PHE A 122 5.19 -10.01 -6.27
CA PHE A 122 4.77 -11.33 -6.75
C PHE A 122 5.76 -11.93 -7.75
N ARG A 123 6.20 -11.15 -8.76
CA ARG A 123 7.16 -11.62 -9.77
C ARG A 123 8.51 -12.03 -9.17
N ARG A 124 8.90 -11.41 -8.05
CA ARG A 124 10.12 -11.74 -7.31
C ARG A 124 9.95 -12.89 -6.31
N ASN A 125 8.76 -13.49 -6.23
CA ASN A 125 8.41 -14.56 -5.29
C ASN A 125 8.59 -14.15 -3.81
N PHE A 126 8.43 -12.87 -3.47
CA PHE A 126 8.39 -12.42 -2.07
C PHE A 126 6.99 -12.56 -1.47
N LEU A 127 5.97 -12.45 -2.32
CA LEU A 127 4.56 -12.65 -1.99
C LEU A 127 3.98 -13.79 -2.81
N GLN A 128 2.99 -14.48 -2.26
CA GLN A 128 2.20 -15.51 -2.93
C GLN A 128 0.71 -15.34 -2.63
N ARG A 129 -0.14 -15.78 -3.55
CA ARG A 129 -1.59 -15.80 -3.36
C ARG A 129 -2.03 -17.15 -2.81
N THR A 130 -2.79 -17.14 -1.73
CA THR A 130 -3.46 -18.32 -1.16
C THR A 130 -4.95 -18.03 -1.15
N GLY A 131 -5.65 -18.45 -2.20
CA GLY A 131 -7.03 -18.02 -2.44
C GLY A 131 -7.10 -16.51 -2.68
N LYS A 132 -7.91 -15.81 -1.89
CA LYS A 132 -8.03 -14.33 -1.92
C LYS A 132 -7.02 -13.60 -1.03
N GLN A 133 -6.19 -14.34 -0.29
CA GLN A 133 -5.24 -13.78 0.66
C GLN A 133 -3.84 -13.72 0.05
N ILE A 134 -3.08 -12.71 0.47
CA ILE A 134 -1.69 -12.46 0.15
C ILE A 134 -0.87 -12.90 1.36
N ARG A 135 0.13 -13.76 1.12
CA ARG A 135 1.04 -14.27 2.14
C ARG A 135 2.48 -14.03 1.74
N SER A 136 3.33 -13.71 2.72
CA SER A 136 4.78 -13.66 2.51
C SER A 136 5.34 -15.07 2.37
N THR A 137 6.24 -15.25 1.41
CA THR A 137 7.01 -16.49 1.21
C THR A 137 8.19 -16.56 2.17
N ASP A 138 8.83 -17.72 2.29
CA ASP A 138 10.04 -17.87 3.10
C ASP A 138 11.18 -17.00 2.57
N ILE A 139 11.26 -16.79 1.26
CA ILE A 139 12.20 -15.86 0.61
C ILE A 139 11.90 -14.42 1.02
N GLY A 140 10.64 -14.00 0.99
CA GLY A 140 10.24 -12.65 1.42
C GLY A 140 10.58 -12.40 2.89
N ARG A 141 10.32 -13.38 3.76
CA ARG A 141 10.65 -13.29 5.20
C ARG A 141 12.16 -13.28 5.44
N GLY A 142 12.90 -14.14 4.74
CA GLY A 142 14.36 -14.17 4.80
C GLY A 142 14.98 -12.83 4.39
N LEU A 143 14.44 -12.20 3.35
CA LEU A 143 14.88 -10.87 2.93
C LEU A 143 14.59 -9.81 3.99
N ILE A 144 13.35 -9.73 4.50
CA ILE A 144 12.98 -8.75 5.54
C ILE A 144 13.85 -8.91 6.78
N ASN A 145 14.10 -10.14 7.22
CA ASN A 145 14.95 -10.42 8.39
C ASN A 145 16.43 -10.09 8.17
N SER A 146 16.87 -9.96 6.92
CA SER A 146 18.25 -9.61 6.58
C SER A 146 18.48 -8.11 6.40
N LEU A 147 17.39 -7.32 6.32
CA LEU A 147 17.45 -5.89 6.14
C LEU A 147 17.48 -5.18 7.50
N PRO A 148 18.17 -4.03 7.60
CA PRO A 148 18.10 -3.21 8.81
C PRO A 148 16.68 -2.67 9.00
N GLU A 149 16.32 -2.37 10.25
CA GLU A 149 14.99 -1.88 10.61
C GLU A 149 14.60 -0.61 9.84
N SER A 150 15.57 0.28 9.59
CA SER A 150 15.37 1.50 8.80
C SER A 150 14.92 1.26 7.36
N ALA A 151 15.18 0.08 6.78
CA ALA A 151 14.80 -0.25 5.40
C ALA A 151 13.42 -0.93 5.31
N ILE A 152 12.85 -1.37 6.43
CA ILE A 152 11.56 -2.06 6.48
C ILE A 152 10.44 -1.18 7.04
N THR A 153 10.79 -0.10 7.74
CA THR A 153 9.82 0.89 8.24
C THR A 153 9.52 1.95 7.18
N PRO A 154 8.31 2.52 7.17
CA PRO A 154 7.93 3.59 6.24
C PRO A 154 8.55 4.95 6.60
N ASP A 155 9.24 5.04 7.74
CA ASP A 155 9.77 6.27 8.32
C ASP A 155 10.78 6.95 7.37
N MET A 156 11.69 6.16 6.79
CA MET A 156 12.66 6.67 5.81
C MET A 156 11.98 7.25 4.57
N THR A 157 10.93 6.57 4.08
CA THR A 157 10.16 7.06 2.92
C THR A 157 9.45 8.36 3.23
N ALA A 158 8.86 8.50 4.42
CA ALA A 158 8.21 9.73 4.85
C ALA A 158 9.19 10.91 4.89
N LEU A 159 10.38 10.69 5.45
CA LEU A 159 11.43 11.71 5.56
C LEU A 159 11.90 12.18 4.17
N TRP A 160 12.03 11.26 3.22
CA TRP A 160 12.38 11.62 1.85
C TRP A 160 11.29 12.41 1.15
N GLU A 161 10.02 11.99 1.27
CA GLU A 161 8.90 12.74 0.68
C GLU A 161 8.81 14.16 1.25
N GLN A 162 9.07 14.33 2.56
CA GLN A 162 9.14 15.66 3.18
C GLN A 162 10.27 16.51 2.57
N GLN A 163 11.46 15.94 2.41
CA GLN A 163 12.60 16.65 1.82
C GLN A 163 12.36 16.98 0.34
N LEU A 164 11.76 16.07 -0.43
CA LEU A 164 11.37 16.31 -1.82
C LEU A 164 10.31 17.41 -1.93
N ASN A 165 9.35 17.45 -1.01
CA ASN A 165 8.36 18.52 -0.94
C ASN A 165 9.04 19.86 -0.62
N ALA A 166 9.99 19.91 0.32
CA ALA A 166 10.77 21.11 0.64
C ALA A 166 11.58 21.61 -0.58
N ILE A 167 12.13 20.71 -1.41
CA ILE A 167 12.78 21.09 -2.67
C ILE A 167 11.77 21.73 -3.64
N SER A 168 10.57 21.15 -3.76
CA SER A 168 9.52 21.69 -4.63
C SER A 168 9.09 23.11 -4.20
N GLN A 169 9.12 23.37 -2.90
CA GLN A 169 8.82 24.66 -2.28
C GLN A 169 10.03 25.62 -2.26
N ARG A 170 11.18 25.20 -2.79
CA ARG A 170 12.44 25.95 -2.82
C ARG A 170 13.05 26.24 -1.44
N GLU A 171 12.68 25.45 -0.43
CA GLU A 171 13.22 25.53 0.94
C GLU A 171 14.50 24.72 1.11
N LEU A 172 14.68 23.67 0.29
CA LEU A 172 15.86 22.81 0.27
C LEU A 172 16.46 22.77 -1.14
N ASN A 173 17.79 22.78 -1.23
CA ASN A 173 18.48 22.60 -2.51
C ASN A 173 18.82 21.12 -2.77
N TYR A 174 19.05 20.79 -4.03
CA TYR A 174 19.37 19.42 -4.46
C TYR A 174 20.55 18.80 -3.71
N GLN A 175 21.63 19.56 -3.50
CA GLN A 175 22.82 19.06 -2.80
C GLN A 175 22.53 18.77 -1.32
N GLY A 176 21.69 19.58 -0.67
CA GLY A 176 21.25 19.40 0.70
C GLY A 176 20.46 18.13 0.93
N PHE A 177 19.80 17.61 -0.12
CA PHE A 177 19.15 16.30 -0.09
C PHE A 177 20.10 15.15 -0.46
N MET A 178 20.84 15.29 -1.55
CA MET A 178 21.65 14.19 -2.09
C MET A 178 22.88 13.85 -1.26
N GLN A 179 23.53 14.83 -0.61
CA GLN A 179 24.72 14.57 0.21
C GLN A 179 24.40 13.66 1.40
N PRO A 180 23.38 13.96 2.25
CA PRO A 180 22.95 13.05 3.30
C PRO A 180 22.51 11.68 2.78
N LEU A 181 21.78 11.64 1.66
CA LEU A 181 21.31 10.39 1.06
C LEU A 181 22.49 9.50 0.65
N ASN A 182 23.49 10.06 -0.03
CA ASN A 182 24.68 9.31 -0.45
C ASN A 182 25.49 8.81 0.75
N HIS A 183 25.63 9.63 1.79
CA HIS A 183 26.30 9.22 3.01
C HIS A 183 25.57 8.05 3.69
N HIS A 184 24.24 8.13 3.78
CA HIS A 184 23.40 7.07 4.32
C HIS A 184 23.49 5.79 3.48
N LEU A 185 23.49 5.91 2.16
CA LEU A 185 23.66 4.78 1.23
C LEU A 185 25.00 4.07 1.44
N LEU A 186 26.10 4.82 1.58
CA LEU A 186 27.41 4.25 1.84
C LEU A 186 27.44 3.49 3.19
N ALA A 187 26.81 4.06 4.22
CA ALA A 187 26.68 3.38 5.52
C ALA A 187 25.90 2.06 5.41
N LEU A 188 24.78 2.05 4.68
CA LEU A 188 24.01 0.83 4.43
C LEU A 188 24.82 -0.22 3.64
N ILE A 189 25.62 0.20 2.67
CA ILE A 189 26.49 -0.70 1.90
C ILE A 189 27.56 -1.32 2.80
N GLU A 190 28.20 -0.54 3.67
CA GLU A 190 29.19 -1.06 4.61
C GLU A 190 28.56 -2.05 5.60
N GLN A 191 27.37 -1.76 6.11
CA GLN A 191 26.60 -2.70 6.94
C GLN A 191 26.27 -3.99 6.20
N ALA A 192 25.81 -3.89 4.95
CA ALA A 192 25.47 -5.04 4.12
C ALA A 192 26.70 -5.92 3.78
N LYS A 193 27.89 -5.34 3.67
CA LYS A 193 29.14 -6.11 3.48
C LYS A 193 29.49 -6.96 4.70
N GLN A 194 29.19 -6.46 5.89
CA GLN A 194 29.48 -7.15 7.16
C GLN A 194 28.46 -8.25 7.46
N TYR A 195 27.20 -8.04 7.08
CA TYR A 195 26.12 -9.00 7.28
C TYR A 195 25.79 -9.73 5.98
N ILE A 196 26.41 -10.90 5.76
CA ILE A 196 25.98 -11.82 4.70
C ILE A 196 24.69 -12.51 5.17
N PRO A 197 23.57 -12.40 4.44
CA PRO A 197 22.31 -13.00 4.87
C PRO A 197 22.36 -14.53 4.87
N THR A 198 22.68 -15.14 6.01
CA THR A 198 22.59 -16.60 6.20
C THR A 198 21.15 -17.10 5.96
N ALA A 199 20.14 -16.25 6.23
CA ALA A 199 18.72 -16.54 5.99
C ALA A 199 18.36 -16.76 4.51
N LEU A 200 19.19 -16.30 3.57
CA LEU A 200 19.02 -16.54 2.13
C LEU A 200 19.87 -17.73 1.63
N GLN A 201 20.73 -18.28 2.49
CA GLN A 201 21.67 -19.34 2.17
C GLN A 201 20.95 -20.69 2.20
N GLY A 202 20.52 -21.17 1.03
CA GLY A 202 19.79 -22.45 0.87
C GLY A 202 18.38 -22.31 0.29
N LEU A 203 17.83 -21.10 0.23
CA LEU A 203 16.62 -20.83 -0.53
C LEU A 203 16.98 -20.87 -2.01
N LYS A 204 16.66 -21.99 -2.69
CA LYS A 204 16.81 -22.12 -4.15
C LYS A 204 16.14 -20.92 -4.81
N GLY A 205 16.93 -20.01 -5.37
CA GLY A 205 16.43 -18.83 -6.07
C GLY A 205 15.55 -19.27 -7.25
N GLN A 206 14.23 -19.27 -7.04
CA GLN A 206 13.24 -19.57 -8.09
C GLN A 206 13.04 -18.40 -9.07
N GLY A 207 13.75 -17.29 -8.87
CA GLY A 207 13.78 -16.20 -9.83
C GLY A 207 14.65 -16.58 -11.03
N ALA A 208 14.13 -16.39 -12.25
CA ALA A 208 14.94 -16.46 -13.46
C ALA A 208 16.17 -15.56 -13.28
N GLY A 209 17.37 -16.16 -13.25
CA GLY A 209 18.61 -15.44 -13.02
C GLY A 209 18.73 -14.25 -13.96
N PHE A 210 19.18 -13.11 -13.45
CA PHE A 210 19.41 -11.91 -14.24
C PHE A 210 20.37 -12.23 -15.39
N LYS A 211 19.82 -12.47 -16.58
CA LYS A 211 20.63 -12.65 -17.79
C LYS A 211 21.21 -11.29 -18.14
N LYS A 212 22.49 -11.07 -17.79
CA LYS A 212 23.27 -9.96 -18.35
C LYS A 212 23.08 -10.00 -19.86
N LYS A 213 22.46 -8.96 -20.45
CA LYS A 213 22.47 -8.79 -21.91
C LYS A 213 23.95 -8.67 -22.29
N GLY A 214 24.52 -9.77 -22.80
CA GLY A 214 25.87 -9.77 -23.35
C GLY A 214 25.92 -8.69 -24.43
N ALA A 215 26.88 -7.78 -24.30
CA ALA A 215 27.19 -6.84 -25.36
C ALA A 215 27.44 -7.65 -26.64
N LYS A 216 26.53 -7.51 -27.62
CA LYS A 216 26.72 -8.09 -28.94
C LYS A 216 27.98 -7.45 -29.52
N LYS A 217 29.12 -8.16 -29.49
CA LYS A 217 30.29 -7.79 -30.29
C LYS A 217 29.85 -7.82 -31.74
N SER A 218 29.72 -6.64 -32.35
CA SER A 218 29.51 -6.48 -33.79
C SER A 218 30.81 -6.84 -34.52
N SER A 219 31.07 -8.13 -34.72
CA SER A 219 32.04 -8.59 -35.70
C SER A 219 31.34 -8.72 -37.06
N GLY A 220 31.32 -7.63 -37.81
CA GLY A 220 30.82 -7.59 -39.19
C GLY A 220 31.63 -6.58 -39.97
N GLY A 221 32.68 -7.06 -40.65
CA GLY A 221 33.59 -6.24 -41.44
C GLY A 221 32.86 -5.45 -42.53
N LYS A 222 33.30 -4.22 -42.74
CA LYS A 222 32.93 -3.38 -43.88
C LYS A 222 33.25 -4.10 -45.20
N PRO A 223 32.30 -4.23 -46.15
CA PRO A 223 32.68 -4.39 -47.54
C PRO A 223 33.10 -3.01 -48.09
N SER A 224 34.31 -2.95 -48.63
CA SER A 224 34.87 -1.81 -49.34
C SER A 224 34.00 -1.47 -50.56
N ALA A 225 33.45 -0.26 -50.61
CA ALA A 225 32.73 0.26 -51.76
C ALA A 225 33.73 0.57 -52.89
N ARG A 226 33.65 -0.18 -53.99
CA ARG A 226 34.39 0.12 -55.24
C ARG A 226 33.88 1.43 -55.83
N LYS A 227 34.82 2.34 -56.18
CA LYS A 227 34.56 3.60 -56.90
C LYS A 227 33.92 3.31 -58.28
N PRO A 228 32.93 4.10 -58.74
CA PRO A 228 32.44 4.01 -60.11
C PRO A 228 33.40 4.71 -61.09
N PRO A 229 33.45 4.31 -62.38
CA PRO A 229 34.33 4.94 -63.36
C PRO A 229 33.77 6.28 -63.84
N ALA A 230 34.68 7.20 -64.17
CA ALA A 230 34.39 8.55 -64.65
C ALA A 230 33.68 8.54 -66.02
N ARG A 231 32.56 9.27 -66.13
CA ARG A 231 31.80 9.46 -67.36
C ARG A 231 32.40 10.64 -68.14
N LYS A 232 33.11 10.36 -69.25
CA LYS A 232 33.58 11.39 -70.19
C LYS A 232 32.39 11.96 -70.97
N TYR A 233 32.17 13.27 -70.89
CA TYR A 233 31.21 13.99 -71.74
C TYR A 233 31.84 14.29 -73.10
N ALA A 234 31.25 13.77 -74.18
CA ALA A 234 31.53 14.21 -75.54
C ALA A 234 30.55 15.32 -75.93
N LYS A 235 31.08 16.52 -76.21
CA LYS A 235 30.34 17.62 -76.85
C LYS A 235 29.94 17.20 -78.27
N LYS A 236 28.64 17.16 -78.57
CA LYS A 236 28.14 17.18 -79.95
C LYS A 236 27.72 18.60 -80.30
N ILE A 237 28.40 19.15 -81.28
CA ILE A 237 28.10 20.37 -82.02
C ILE A 237 27.02 20.02 -83.07
N LYS A 238 25.97 20.85 -83.18
CA LYS A 238 25.15 21.11 -84.38
C LYS A 238 24.69 22.57 -84.24
N SER A 239 25.21 23.48 -85.07
CA SER A 239 24.74 23.86 -86.42
C SER A 239 23.32 24.38 -86.43
#